data_AF-A0A0P0Z4Z2-F1
#
_entry.id   AF-A0A0P0Z4Z2-F1
#
_cell.length_a   1.000
_cell.length_b   1.000
_cell.length_c   1.000
_cell.angle_alpha   90.00
_cell.angle_beta   90.00
_cell.angle_gamma   90.00
#
_symmetry.space_group_name_H-M   'P 1'
#
loop_
_entity.id
_entity.type
_entity.pdbx_description
1 polymer ?
#
loop_
_entity_poly.entity_id
_entity_poly.type
_entity_poly.pdbx_seq_one_letter_code
_entity_poly.pdbx_strand_id
1 'polypeptide(L)'
;MFFWMFPGLDLVVSRWFFSPGDGFTSPSNSKLQWLRRSSRWALAGVIVVILLRILRDTINGALTWSRVRKPIWLLAGLALGPGLLVNGLLKGHWGRPRPINVDVFGGDAVHQTVWVISDWCDRNCSFVSGEASSSAWLVAAALVTPKPVRLAATAATLVYAGALSLNRIAFGGHFLSDVVLAWLICGLVFAILDRLIPGTAYPFRPGSNHT
;
A
#
# COMPACT_ATOMS: atom_id res chain seq x y z
N MET A 1 -9.59 13.87 -8.51
CA MET A 1 -10.76 14.39 -9.24
C MET A 1 -11.61 13.29 -9.87
N PHE A 2 -11.05 12.31 -10.59
CA PHE A 2 -11.86 11.28 -11.30
C PHE A 2 -12.93 10.59 -10.44
N PHE A 3 -12.55 9.95 -9.32
CA PHE A 3 -13.51 9.26 -8.43
C PHE A 3 -14.50 10.19 -7.71
N TRP A 4 -14.19 11.49 -7.62
CA TRP A 4 -15.12 12.47 -7.08
C TRP A 4 -16.21 12.84 -8.09
N MET A 5 -15.86 12.91 -9.37
CA MET A 5 -16.82 13.14 -10.46
C MET A 5 -17.67 11.90 -10.79
N PHE A 6 -17.13 10.70 -10.57
CA PHE A 6 -17.80 9.44 -10.87
C PHE A 6 -17.90 8.53 -9.61
N PRO A 7 -18.61 8.95 -8.56
CA PRO A 7 -18.70 8.19 -7.31
C PRO A 7 -19.46 6.86 -7.48
N GLY A 8 -20.32 6.75 -8.50
CA GLY A 8 -21.04 5.52 -8.81
C GLY A 8 -20.15 4.35 -9.19
N LEU A 9 -18.90 4.59 -9.65
CA LEU A 9 -17.97 3.54 -10.03
C LEU A 9 -17.62 2.64 -8.84
N ASP A 10 -17.49 3.22 -7.64
CA ASP A 10 -17.21 2.47 -6.42
C ASP A 10 -18.33 1.48 -6.10
N LEU A 11 -19.59 1.91 -6.24
CA LEU A 11 -20.76 1.06 -6.03
C LEU A 11 -20.87 -0.01 -7.11
N VAL A 12 -20.67 0.33 -8.39
CA VAL A 12 -20.75 -0.63 -9.51
C VAL A 12 -19.73 -1.75 -9.33
N VAL A 13 -18.49 -1.42 -9.00
CA VAL A 13 -17.43 -2.42 -8.84
C VAL A 13 -17.67 -3.26 -7.58
N SER A 14 -18.11 -2.67 -6.48
CA SER A 14 -18.49 -3.43 -5.28
C SER A 14 -19.69 -4.36 -5.52
N ARG A 15 -20.65 -3.96 -6.37
CA ARG A 15 -21.80 -4.81 -6.76
C ARG A 15 -21.40 -6.08 -7.50
N TRP A 16 -20.30 -6.10 -8.25
CA TRP A 16 -19.84 -7.32 -8.92
C TRP A 16 -19.48 -8.46 -7.95
N PHE A 17 -19.22 -8.14 -6.68
CA PHE A 17 -18.84 -9.11 -5.65
C PHE A 17 -19.93 -9.38 -4.61
N PHE A 18 -21.07 -8.69 -4.74
CA PHE A 18 -22.21 -8.77 -3.84
C PHE A 18 -23.36 -9.53 -4.49
N SER A 19 -23.96 -10.46 -3.76
CA SER A 19 -25.18 -11.18 -4.16
C SER A 19 -26.32 -10.86 -3.18
N PRO A 20 -27.51 -10.44 -3.65
CA PRO A 20 -28.68 -10.29 -2.80
C PRO A 20 -29.03 -11.63 -2.13
N GLY A 21 -28.86 -11.73 -0.81
CA GLY A 21 -29.10 -12.94 -0.03
C GLY A 21 -27.82 -13.49 0.63
N ASP A 22 -26.77 -13.73 -0.16
CA ASP A 22 -25.49 -14.26 0.36
C ASP A 22 -24.53 -13.17 0.85
N GLY A 23 -24.84 -11.90 0.55
CA GLY A 23 -23.97 -10.76 0.87
C GLY A 23 -22.72 -10.72 0.00
N PHE A 24 -21.62 -10.21 0.55
CA PHE A 24 -20.33 -10.29 -0.13
C PHE A 24 -19.85 -11.75 -0.13
N THR A 25 -19.59 -12.28 -1.33
CA THR A 25 -19.34 -13.72 -1.58
C THR A 25 -18.04 -14.26 -1.00
N SER A 26 -17.13 -13.38 -0.58
CA SER A 26 -15.71 -13.67 -0.36
C SER A 26 -15.29 -14.05 1.08
N PRO A 27 -15.98 -13.61 2.17
CA PRO A 27 -15.62 -13.95 3.55
C PRO A 27 -15.65 -15.44 3.89
N SER A 28 -16.50 -16.23 3.22
CA SER A 28 -16.63 -17.68 3.45
C SER A 28 -15.55 -18.52 2.74
N ASN A 29 -14.81 -17.95 1.78
CA ASN A 29 -13.84 -18.69 0.98
C ASN A 29 -12.47 -18.79 1.66
N SER A 30 -12.08 -20.00 2.05
CA SER A 30 -10.81 -20.28 2.76
C SER A 30 -9.56 -19.87 1.96
N LYS A 31 -9.58 -19.99 0.62
CA LYS A 31 -8.45 -19.60 -0.23
C LYS A 31 -8.23 -18.10 -0.22
N LEU A 32 -9.30 -17.32 -0.25
CA LEU A 32 -9.22 -15.85 -0.26
C LEU A 32 -8.86 -15.29 1.12
N GLN A 33 -9.30 -15.94 2.19
CA GLN A 33 -8.81 -15.65 3.54
C GLN A 33 -7.32 -15.98 3.68
N TRP A 34 -6.86 -17.11 3.13
CA TRP A 34 -5.44 -17.46 3.12
C TRP A 34 -4.61 -16.44 2.32
N LEU A 35 -5.07 -16.05 1.13
CA LEU A 35 -4.43 -15.02 0.31
C LEU A 35 -4.28 -13.71 1.09
N ARG A 36 -5.32 -13.30 1.83
CA ARG A 36 -5.24 -12.12 2.70
C ARG A 36 -4.19 -12.28 3.80
N ARG A 37 -4.18 -13.43 4.49
CA ARG A 37 -3.22 -13.71 5.57
C ARG A 37 -1.77 -13.80 5.06
N SER A 38 -1.57 -14.28 3.83
CA SER A 38 -0.22 -14.42 3.24
C SER A 38 0.47 -13.07 3.04
N SER A 39 -0.30 -11.98 2.89
CA SER A 39 0.28 -10.63 2.75
C SER A 39 1.19 -10.23 3.91
N ARG A 40 0.83 -10.60 5.14
CA ARG A 40 1.63 -10.30 6.35
C ARG A 40 2.95 -11.04 6.33
N TRP A 41 2.92 -12.30 5.93
CA TRP A 41 4.10 -13.14 5.79
C TRP A 41 5.00 -12.66 4.65
N ALA A 42 4.42 -12.27 3.52
CA ALA A 42 5.16 -11.70 2.39
C ALA A 42 5.88 -10.40 2.80
N LEU A 43 5.18 -9.47 3.46
CA LEU A 43 5.76 -8.23 3.97
C LEU A 43 6.89 -8.51 4.97
N ALA A 44 6.63 -9.35 5.98
CA ALA A 44 7.63 -9.71 6.98
C ALA A 44 8.86 -10.36 6.34
N GLY A 45 8.67 -11.26 5.38
CA GLY A 45 9.75 -11.92 4.65
C GLY A 45 10.63 -10.91 3.90
N VAL A 46 10.05 -9.95 3.18
CA VAL A 46 10.81 -8.92 2.46
C VAL A 46 11.58 -8.03 3.45
N ILE A 47 10.97 -7.63 4.57
CA ILE A 47 11.65 -6.84 5.62
C ILE A 47 12.84 -7.61 6.18
N VAL A 48 12.65 -8.88 6.54
CA VAL A 48 13.73 -9.74 7.05
C VAL A 48 14.87 -9.84 6.04
N VAL A 49 14.59 -10.04 4.76
CA VAL A 49 15.61 -10.07 3.70
C VAL A 49 16.39 -8.75 3.62
N ILE A 50 15.70 -7.61 3.73
CA ILE A 50 16.33 -6.28 3.75
C ILE A 50 17.27 -6.15 4.97
N LEU A 51 16.80 -6.52 6.16
CA LEU A 51 17.57 -6.42 7.39
C LEU A 51 18.79 -7.35 7.39
N LEU A 52 18.63 -8.60 6.93
CA LEU A 52 19.73 -9.56 6.78
C LEU A 52 20.79 -9.06 5.78
N ARG A 53 20.36 -8.39 4.70
CA ARG A 53 21.29 -7.77 3.76
C ARG A 53 22.09 -6.63 4.39
N ILE A 54 21.44 -5.73 5.13
CA ILE A 54 22.13 -4.66 5.87
C ILE A 54 23.12 -5.28 6.87
N LEU A 55 22.67 -6.23 7.68
CA LEU A 55 23.50 -6.90 8.68
C LEU A 55 24.74 -7.55 8.06
N ARG A 56 24.55 -8.27 6.94
CA ARG A 56 25.66 -8.88 6.19
C ARG A 56 26.64 -7.83 5.67
N ASP A 57 26.17 -6.73 5.09
CA ASP A 57 27.06 -5.67 4.59
C ASP A 57 27.81 -4.98 5.75
N THR A 58 27.19 -4.82 6.92
CA THR A 58 27.82 -4.30 8.14
C THR A 58 28.91 -5.23 8.65
N ILE A 59 28.63 -6.53 8.80
CA ILE A 59 29.60 -7.52 9.30
C ILE A 59 30.83 -7.63 8.38
N ASN A 60 30.62 -7.53 7.07
CA ASN A 60 31.71 -7.63 6.09
C ASN A 60 32.46 -6.31 5.84
N GLY A 61 32.15 -5.23 6.60
CA GLY A 61 32.74 -3.91 6.39
C GLY A 61 32.45 -3.31 5.02
N ALA A 62 31.45 -3.82 4.30
CA ALA A 62 31.12 -3.45 2.93
C ALA A 62 30.00 -2.39 2.85
N LEU A 63 29.65 -1.79 4.00
CA LEU A 63 28.59 -0.81 4.12
C LEU A 63 28.97 0.48 3.38
N THR A 64 28.45 0.62 2.16
CA THR A 64 28.62 1.83 1.35
C THR A 64 27.25 2.45 1.10
N TRP A 65 27.22 3.78 0.88
CA TRP A 65 25.98 4.50 0.56
C TRP A 65 25.19 3.82 -0.58
N SER A 66 25.90 3.37 -1.63
CA SER A 66 25.31 2.68 -2.78
C SER A 66 24.53 1.41 -2.41
N ARG A 67 24.98 0.68 -1.38
CA ARG A 67 24.37 -0.58 -0.91
C ARG A 67 23.21 -0.33 0.06
N VAL A 68 23.33 0.66 0.95
CA VAL A 68 22.29 0.96 1.95
C VAL A 68 21.16 1.84 1.42
N ARG A 69 21.40 2.62 0.35
CA ARG A 69 20.40 3.53 -0.25
C ARG A 69 19.05 2.83 -0.50
N LYS A 70 19.08 1.70 -1.20
CA LYS A 70 17.85 0.96 -1.56
C LYS A 70 17.11 0.40 -0.34
N PRO A 71 17.79 -0.30 0.59
CA PRO A 71 17.20 -0.64 1.89
C PRO A 71 16.57 0.53 2.63
N ILE A 72 17.28 1.66 2.74
CA ILE A 72 16.78 2.86 3.42
C ILE A 72 15.54 3.40 2.71
N TRP A 73 15.58 3.52 1.38
CA TRP A 73 14.43 3.97 0.58
C TRP A 73 13.21 3.06 0.76
N LEU A 74 13.40 1.74 0.78
CA LEU A 74 12.31 0.78 1.03
C LEU A 74 11.75 0.91 2.44
N LEU A 75 12.60 0.96 3.47
CA LEU A 75 12.15 1.04 4.86
C LEU A 75 11.47 2.38 5.15
N ALA A 76 12.03 3.49 4.67
CA ALA A 76 11.41 4.80 4.75
C ALA A 76 10.08 4.86 3.99
N GLY A 77 10.02 4.26 2.80
CA GLY A 77 8.78 4.16 2.02
C GLY A 77 7.70 3.38 2.77
N LEU A 78 8.05 2.25 3.39
CA LEU A 78 7.12 1.45 4.19
C LEU A 78 6.61 2.22 5.42
N ALA A 79 7.51 2.90 6.12
CA ALA A 79 7.18 3.66 7.31
C ALA A 79 6.32 4.89 6.99
N LEU A 80 6.64 5.64 5.94
CA LEU A 80 5.95 6.89 5.61
C LEU A 80 4.66 6.67 4.81
N GLY A 81 4.67 5.79 3.81
CA GLY A 81 3.50 5.54 2.97
C GLY A 81 2.44 4.71 3.68
N PRO A 82 2.59 3.37 3.75
CA PRO A 82 1.64 2.51 4.45
C PRO A 82 1.54 2.78 5.96
N GLY A 83 2.67 2.96 6.65
CA GLY A 83 2.70 3.11 8.11
C GLY A 83 2.04 4.41 8.60
N LEU A 84 2.65 5.55 8.28
CA LEU A 84 2.25 6.85 8.78
C LEU A 84 1.06 7.42 8.01
N LEU A 85 1.19 7.62 6.69
CA LEU A 85 0.16 8.31 5.91
C LEU A 85 -1.14 7.50 5.86
N VAL A 86 -1.07 6.24 5.43
CA VAL A 86 -2.29 5.45 5.23
C VAL A 86 -2.89 4.99 6.56
N ASN A 87 -2.13 4.26 7.38
CA ASN A 87 -2.68 3.69 8.61
C ASN A 87 -2.74 4.68 9.78
N GLY A 88 -1.76 5.59 9.90
CA GLY A 88 -1.70 6.57 10.99
C GLY A 88 -2.62 7.77 10.78
N LEU A 89 -2.61 8.37 9.58
CA LEU A 89 -3.29 9.66 9.33
C LEU A 89 -4.61 9.54 8.59
N LEU A 90 -4.71 8.72 7.54
CA LEU A 90 -5.95 8.67 6.73
C LEU A 90 -7.00 7.75 7.35
N LYS A 91 -6.61 6.54 7.74
CA LYS A 91 -7.53 5.48 8.14
C LYS A 91 -8.32 5.75 9.42
N GLY A 92 -7.76 6.52 10.33
CA GLY A 92 -8.40 6.88 11.61
C GLY A 92 -9.25 8.15 11.55
N HIS A 93 -9.12 8.96 10.50
CA HIS A 93 -9.64 10.34 10.49
C HIS A 93 -10.63 10.63 9.36
N TRP A 94 -10.81 9.74 8.39
CA TRP A 94 -11.73 9.97 7.27
C TRP A 94 -13.18 9.58 7.54
N GLY A 95 -13.37 8.56 8.39
CA GLY A 95 -14.69 8.03 8.79
C GLY A 95 -15.60 7.53 7.66
N ARG A 96 -15.03 7.26 6.47
CA ARG A 96 -15.76 6.67 5.33
C ARG A 96 -16.23 5.24 5.68
N PRO A 97 -17.54 4.91 5.52
CA PRO A 97 -18.04 3.57 5.78
C PRO A 97 -17.51 2.58 4.75
N ARG A 98 -17.46 1.29 5.12
CA ARG A 98 -17.08 0.19 4.22
C ARG A 98 -18.25 -0.23 3.35
N PRO A 99 -18.01 -0.79 2.15
CA PRO A 99 -19.07 -1.31 1.29
C PRO A 99 -20.06 -2.22 2.03
N ILE A 100 -19.57 -3.13 2.88
CA ILE A 100 -20.43 -4.03 3.66
C ILE A 100 -21.36 -3.33 4.67
N ASN A 101 -21.05 -2.10 5.07
CA ASN A 101 -21.86 -1.33 6.01
C ASN A 101 -22.81 -0.34 5.31
N VAL A 102 -22.75 -0.25 3.98
CA VAL A 102 -23.53 0.72 3.22
C VAL A 102 -24.92 0.18 2.92
N ASP A 103 -25.92 1.06 2.98
CA ASP A 103 -27.35 0.79 2.72
C ASP A 103 -27.61 0.01 1.42
N VAL A 104 -26.95 0.40 0.33
CA VAL A 104 -27.04 -0.26 -0.98
C VAL A 104 -26.62 -1.75 -0.94
N PHE A 105 -25.86 -2.16 0.07
CA PHE A 105 -25.37 -3.53 0.26
C PHE A 105 -25.93 -4.21 1.52
N GLY A 106 -27.01 -3.66 2.10
CA GLY A 106 -27.69 -4.25 3.25
C GLY A 106 -27.15 -3.82 4.62
N GLY A 107 -26.34 -2.75 4.68
CA GLY A 107 -26.02 -2.06 5.94
C GLY A 107 -26.93 -0.85 6.20
N ASP A 108 -26.50 0.02 7.12
CA ASP A 108 -27.29 1.20 7.53
C ASP A 108 -26.63 2.54 7.14
N ALA A 109 -25.36 2.52 6.71
CA ALA A 109 -24.61 3.75 6.44
C ALA A 109 -24.86 4.28 5.02
N VAL A 110 -24.95 5.60 4.88
CA VAL A 110 -25.06 6.25 3.57
C VAL A 110 -23.70 6.24 2.88
N HIS A 111 -23.66 5.81 1.61
CA HIS A 111 -22.43 5.84 0.80
C HIS A 111 -21.81 7.25 0.78
N GLN A 112 -20.54 7.33 1.18
CA GLN A 112 -19.76 8.57 1.13
C GLN A 112 -18.75 8.55 -0.02
N THR A 113 -18.65 9.67 -0.71
CA THR A 113 -17.69 9.85 -1.80
C THR A 113 -16.26 10.02 -1.28
N VAL A 114 -15.28 9.80 -2.15
CA VAL A 114 -13.88 10.09 -1.81
C VAL A 114 -13.68 11.57 -1.48
N TRP A 115 -12.74 11.85 -0.58
CA TRP A 115 -12.37 13.20 -0.14
C TRP A 115 -13.39 13.90 0.79
N VAL A 116 -14.50 13.24 1.10
CA VAL A 116 -15.46 13.70 2.12
C VAL A 116 -15.11 13.04 3.45
N ILE A 117 -14.96 13.84 4.50
CA ILE A 117 -14.84 13.35 5.88
C ILE A 117 -16.26 13.14 6.40
N SER A 118 -16.50 12.02 7.05
CA SER A 118 -17.82 11.67 7.58
C SER A 118 -17.74 11.01 8.94
N ASP A 119 -18.82 11.06 9.72
CA ASP A 119 -18.87 10.50 11.08
C ASP A 119 -19.52 9.09 11.12
N TRP A 120 -19.66 8.44 9.96
CA TRP A 120 -20.27 7.11 9.85
C TRP A 120 -19.37 5.96 10.35
N CYS A 121 -18.11 6.25 10.69
CA CYS A 121 -17.17 5.24 11.16
C CYS A 121 -16.14 5.84 12.11
N ASP A 122 -16.08 5.30 13.34
CA ASP A 122 -15.15 5.78 14.37
C ASP A 122 -13.75 5.16 14.25
N ARG A 123 -13.64 3.90 13.79
CA ARG A 123 -12.37 3.16 13.73
C ARG A 123 -12.31 2.18 12.56
N ASN A 124 -11.09 2.00 12.02
CA ASN A 124 -10.77 1.01 11.00
C ASN A 124 -11.62 1.18 9.72
N CYS A 125 -11.81 2.42 9.30
CA CYS A 125 -12.68 2.81 8.20
C CYS A 125 -12.14 2.38 6.82
N SER A 126 -12.92 2.60 5.77
CA SER A 126 -12.59 2.13 4.42
C SER A 126 -11.49 2.96 3.75
N PHE A 127 -11.43 4.27 4.02
CA PHE A 127 -10.48 5.16 3.37
C PHE A 127 -9.23 5.39 4.25
N VAL A 128 -8.00 5.11 3.83
CA VAL A 128 -7.52 4.43 2.61
C VAL A 128 -7.10 2.99 2.95
N SER A 129 -7.07 2.08 1.97
CA SER A 129 -6.80 0.67 2.23
C SER A 129 -5.34 0.38 2.62
N GLY A 130 -5.12 0.05 3.90
CA GLY A 130 -3.81 -0.33 4.43
C GLY A 130 -3.19 -1.60 3.80
N GLU A 131 -4.01 -2.59 3.44
CA GLU A 131 -3.51 -3.79 2.75
C GLU A 131 -3.13 -3.48 1.28
N ALA A 132 -3.85 -2.57 0.61
CA ALA A 132 -3.50 -2.12 -0.73
C ALA A 132 -2.24 -1.23 -0.75
N SER A 133 -2.05 -0.37 0.26
CA SER A 133 -0.82 0.43 0.36
C SER A 133 0.42 -0.46 0.58
N SER A 134 0.29 -1.49 1.42
CA SER A 134 1.39 -2.42 1.65
C SER A 134 1.67 -3.30 0.44
N SER A 135 0.66 -3.63 -0.37
CA SER A 135 0.86 -4.36 -1.62
C SER A 135 1.57 -3.50 -2.68
N ALA A 136 1.28 -2.19 -2.75
CA ALA A 136 2.03 -1.24 -3.57
C ALA A 136 3.52 -1.18 -3.15
N TRP A 137 3.80 -1.23 -1.84
CA TRP A 137 5.18 -1.30 -1.34
C TRP A 137 5.90 -2.59 -1.76
N LEU A 138 5.23 -3.75 -1.78
CA LEU A 138 5.83 -4.99 -2.29
C LEU A 138 6.26 -4.83 -3.75
N VAL A 139 5.45 -4.17 -4.58
CA VAL A 139 5.82 -3.86 -5.97
C VAL A 139 7.05 -2.96 -6.04
N ALA A 140 7.13 -1.94 -5.18
CA ALA A 140 8.31 -1.08 -5.07
C ALA A 140 9.58 -1.87 -4.68
N ALA A 141 9.45 -2.82 -3.74
CA ALA A 141 10.54 -3.73 -3.37
C ALA A 141 10.99 -4.60 -4.56
N ALA A 142 10.06 -5.11 -5.36
CA ALA A 142 10.37 -5.88 -6.56
C ALA A 142 11.09 -5.04 -7.62
N LEU A 143 10.72 -3.77 -7.81
CA LEU A 143 11.34 -2.86 -8.80
C LEU A 143 12.82 -2.59 -8.51
N VAL A 144 13.26 -2.63 -7.25
CA VAL A 144 14.65 -2.33 -6.88
C VAL A 144 15.57 -3.54 -6.90
N THR A 145 15.04 -4.74 -7.21
CA THR A 145 15.80 -5.99 -7.34
C THR A 145 16.83 -5.96 -8.49
N PRO A 146 17.80 -6.90 -8.51
CA PRO A 146 18.81 -6.97 -9.57
C PRO A 146 18.20 -7.10 -10.97
N LYS A 147 18.80 -6.44 -11.98
CA LYS A 147 18.30 -6.41 -13.36
C LYS A 147 17.88 -7.79 -13.92
N PRO A 148 18.63 -8.89 -13.70
CA PRO A 148 18.29 -10.19 -14.29
C PRO A 148 16.95 -10.75 -13.82
N VAL A 149 16.56 -10.49 -12.57
CA VAL A 149 15.32 -11.04 -11.98
C VAL A 149 14.20 -10.01 -11.91
N ARG A 150 14.51 -8.72 -12.15
CA ARG A 150 13.60 -7.61 -11.89
C ARG A 150 12.28 -7.73 -12.63
N LEU A 151 12.32 -8.04 -13.93
CA LEU A 151 11.10 -8.13 -14.72
C LEU A 151 10.16 -9.22 -14.18
N ALA A 152 10.70 -10.42 -13.94
CA ALA A 152 9.94 -11.53 -13.40
C ALA A 152 9.43 -11.24 -11.98
N ALA A 153 10.28 -10.69 -11.11
CA ALA A 153 9.90 -10.32 -9.75
C ALA A 153 8.79 -9.26 -9.73
N THR A 154 8.91 -8.21 -10.56
CA THR A 154 7.90 -7.16 -10.67
C THR A 154 6.59 -7.69 -11.24
N ALA A 155 6.63 -8.51 -12.30
CA ALA A 155 5.42 -9.11 -12.87
C ALA A 155 4.70 -10.01 -11.85
N ALA A 156 5.42 -10.91 -11.19
CA ALA A 156 4.84 -11.78 -10.16
C ALA A 156 4.26 -10.98 -8.99
N THR A 157 4.97 -9.95 -8.53
CA THR A 157 4.51 -9.11 -7.42
C THR A 157 3.32 -8.24 -7.83
N LEU A 158 3.24 -7.76 -9.07
CA LEU A 158 2.09 -7.02 -9.58
C LEU A 158 0.83 -7.90 -9.59
N VAL A 159 0.94 -9.13 -10.08
CA VAL A 159 -0.18 -10.08 -10.07
C VAL A 159 -0.63 -10.36 -8.64
N TYR A 160 0.31 -10.63 -7.74
CA TYR A 160 0.03 -10.88 -6.33
C TYR A 160 -0.60 -9.67 -5.62
N ALA A 161 -0.04 -8.47 -5.83
CA ALA A 161 -0.51 -7.24 -5.23
C ALA A 161 -1.88 -6.82 -5.78
N GLY A 162 -2.13 -7.06 -7.08
CA GLY A 162 -3.43 -6.90 -7.71
C GLY A 162 -4.47 -7.84 -7.11
N ALA A 163 -4.12 -9.12 -6.94
CA ALA A 163 -4.99 -10.10 -6.30
C ALA A 163 -5.32 -9.72 -4.85
N LEU A 164 -4.33 -9.30 -4.06
CA LEU A 164 -4.55 -8.79 -2.69
C LEU A 164 -5.51 -7.59 -2.67
N SER A 165 -5.31 -6.65 -3.60
CA SER A 165 -6.10 -5.43 -3.69
C SER A 165 -7.54 -5.72 -4.11
N LEU A 166 -7.75 -6.59 -5.10
CA LEU A 166 -9.06 -7.05 -5.53
C LEU A 166 -9.80 -7.79 -4.42
N ASN A 167 -9.06 -8.60 -3.65
CA ASN A 167 -9.61 -9.32 -2.51
C ASN A 167 -10.21 -8.37 -1.45
N ARG A 168 -9.65 -7.16 -1.28
CA ARG A 168 -10.22 -6.15 -0.36
C ARG A 168 -11.59 -5.65 -0.81
N ILE A 169 -11.79 -5.53 -2.12
CA ILE A 169 -13.07 -5.13 -2.72
C ILE A 169 -14.06 -6.29 -2.63
N ALA A 170 -13.61 -7.49 -2.95
CA ALA A 170 -14.45 -8.70 -2.92
C ALA A 170 -15.01 -9.02 -1.53
N PHE A 171 -14.27 -8.70 -0.47
CA PHE A 171 -14.72 -8.85 0.92
C PHE A 171 -15.67 -7.73 1.39
N GLY A 172 -16.01 -6.76 0.53
CA GLY A 172 -16.77 -5.58 0.92
C GLY A 172 -16.01 -4.68 1.91
N GLY A 173 -14.68 -4.81 1.97
CA GLY A 173 -13.85 -4.09 2.92
C GLY A 173 -13.45 -2.70 2.48
N HIS A 174 -13.36 -2.47 1.17
CA HIS A 174 -12.91 -1.22 0.55
C HIS A 174 -13.56 -1.02 -0.81
N PHE A 175 -13.75 0.23 -1.19
CA PHE A 175 -14.14 0.60 -2.55
C PHE A 175 -12.93 0.57 -3.50
N LEU A 176 -13.19 0.58 -4.80
CA LEU A 176 -12.12 0.63 -5.82
C LEU A 176 -11.26 1.89 -5.65
N SER A 177 -11.88 3.03 -5.39
CA SER A 177 -11.18 4.29 -5.17
C SER A 177 -10.24 4.24 -3.96
N ASP A 178 -10.63 3.59 -2.86
CA ASP A 178 -9.77 3.41 -1.68
C ASP A 178 -8.49 2.63 -2.04
N VAL A 179 -8.61 1.64 -2.92
CA VAL A 179 -7.50 0.82 -3.39
C VAL A 179 -6.59 1.64 -4.32
N VAL A 180 -7.16 2.29 -5.34
CA VAL A 180 -6.37 3.05 -6.33
C VAL A 180 -5.66 4.22 -5.66
N LEU A 181 -6.34 4.94 -4.76
CA LEU A 181 -5.72 6.04 -4.02
C LEU A 181 -4.61 5.56 -3.08
N ALA A 182 -4.74 4.38 -2.46
CA ALA A 182 -3.65 3.79 -1.68
C ALA A 182 -2.37 3.64 -2.51
N TRP A 183 -2.51 3.10 -3.71
CA TRP A 183 -1.39 2.90 -4.63
C TRP A 183 -0.79 4.22 -5.12
N LEU A 184 -1.63 5.19 -5.49
CA LEU A 184 -1.19 6.49 -5.96
C LEU A 184 -0.47 7.29 -4.87
N ILE A 185 -1.02 7.32 -3.65
CA ILE A 185 -0.40 8.01 -2.50
C ILE A 185 0.95 7.39 -2.18
N CYS A 186 1.02 6.05 -2.09
CA CYS A 186 2.29 5.36 -1.83
C CYS A 186 3.28 5.55 -2.98
N GLY A 187 2.85 5.47 -4.22
CA GLY A 187 3.68 5.76 -5.40
C GLY A 187 4.27 7.17 -5.37
N LEU A 188 3.47 8.17 -4.97
CA LEU A 188 3.94 9.54 -4.81
C LEU A 188 4.99 9.66 -3.69
N VAL A 189 4.76 9.03 -2.53
CA VAL A 189 5.73 8.97 -1.43
C VAL A 189 7.04 8.35 -1.89
N PHE A 190 6.98 7.23 -2.61
CA PHE A 190 8.16 6.55 -3.13
C PHE A 190 8.93 7.41 -4.14
N ALA A 191 8.22 8.14 -5.01
CA ALA A 191 8.82 9.07 -5.95
C ALA A 191 9.50 10.25 -5.25
N ILE A 192 8.85 10.84 -4.25
CA ILE A 192 9.45 11.91 -3.43
C ILE A 192 10.70 11.40 -2.71
N LEU A 193 10.63 10.23 -2.08
CA LEU A 193 11.77 9.64 -1.39
C LEU A 193 12.92 9.30 -2.33
N ASP A 194 12.65 8.87 -3.56
CA ASP A 194 13.72 8.61 -4.53
C ASP A 194 14.44 9.89 -4.96
N ARG A 195 13.74 11.04 -4.96
CA ARG A 195 14.35 12.36 -5.20
C ARG A 195 15.12 12.87 -3.98
N LEU A 196 14.58 12.68 -2.78
CA LEU A 196 15.18 13.17 -1.53
C LEU A 196 16.40 12.36 -1.09
N ILE A 197 16.43 11.07 -1.42
CA ILE A 197 17.60 10.22 -1.20
C ILE A 197 18.39 10.31 -2.51
N PRO A 198 19.57 10.95 -2.59
CA PRO A 198 20.33 11.13 -3.84
C PRO A 198 21.27 9.95 -4.16
N GLY A 199 21.41 9.63 -5.46
CA GLY A 199 22.09 8.41 -5.95
C GLY A 199 23.59 8.36 -5.62
N THR A 200 24.18 9.54 -5.47
CA THR A 200 25.56 9.77 -5.03
C THR A 200 25.52 10.42 -3.65
N ALA A 201 26.39 9.99 -2.74
CA ALA A 201 26.68 10.79 -1.56
C ALA A 201 27.22 12.13 -2.08
N TYR A 202 26.63 13.26 -1.66
CA TYR A 202 27.24 14.55 -1.97
C TYR A 202 28.66 14.53 -1.44
N PRO A 203 29.70 14.81 -2.25
CA PRO A 203 31.03 15.01 -1.69
C PRO A 203 30.92 16.21 -0.75
N PHE A 204 31.09 15.95 0.54
CA PHE A 204 31.28 17.00 1.53
C PHE A 204 32.44 17.86 1.03
N ARG A 205 32.18 19.10 0.60
CA ARG A 205 33.21 20.10 0.35
C ARG A 205 33.49 20.77 1.69
N PRO A 206 34.62 20.49 2.37
CA PRO A 206 35.02 21.33 3.48
C PRO A 206 35.19 22.74 2.91
N GLY A 207 34.61 23.74 3.58
CA GLY A 207 34.73 25.14 3.16
C GLY A 207 36.20 25.48 2.92
N SER A 208 36.49 26.04 1.75
CA SER A 208 37.77 26.67 1.49
C SER A 208 37.94 27.81 2.49
N ASN A 209 38.88 27.63 3.44
CA ASN A 209 39.35 28.72 4.27
C ASN A 209 39.86 29.82 3.34
N HIS A 210 39.13 30.93 3.28
CA HIS A 210 39.66 32.18 2.73
C HIS A 210 40.63 32.74 3.78
N THR A 211 41.92 32.54 3.54
CA THR A 211 43.00 33.40 4.06
C THR A 211 43.28 34.50 3.05
#